data_AF-A0A835M0U0-F1
#
_entry.id   AF-A0A835M0U0-F1
#
_cell.length_a   1.000
_cell.length_b   1.000
_cell.length_c   1.000
_cell.angle_alpha   90.00
_cell.angle_beta   90.00
_cell.angle_gamma   90.00
#
_symmetry.space_group_name_H-M   'P 1'
#
loop_
_entity.id
_entity.type
_entity.pdbx_description
1 polymer ?
#
loop_
_entity_poly.entity_id
_entity_poly.type
_entity_poly.pdbx_seq_one_letter_code
_entity_poly.pdbx_strand_id
1 'polypeptide(L)'
;MTVYRLQSLLRRSSPLSKPTQNTTLASITATFTHSFAYSSAEEAAIERRNRIEPPLHALRRDPSAPSPCPDPNAPHLPDSTSALTGPRLSLHNRVQSLIRAGDMLISGNPCKICARHAVFSNTRPTVFTCNAIMASMYRATWYKEVISLFQFFFNQSNIVPNIVSYNVLINTHCDAGRVDVVLDVYAHILANAPFGPPSATYRHLTKGLVEADRISDAMNLFREMLNKGHGTDSLVYNNLISGFLELGNLERANELFDELRERCLDGTVNATYMEWFFKKGMRERAMLNTWISIW
;
A
#
# COMPACT_ATOMS: atom_id res chain seq x y z
N MET A 1 -16.53 -46.33 -46.25
CA MET A 1 -17.37 -46.97 -47.28
C MET A 1 -18.83 -46.81 -46.91
N THR A 2 -19.63 -46.28 -47.84
CA THR A 2 -21.10 -46.49 -48.05
C THR A 2 -22.03 -46.27 -46.83
N VAL A 3 -22.74 -45.14 -46.68
CA VAL A 3 -23.83 -44.52 -47.48
C VAL A 3 -25.21 -45.16 -47.26
N TYR A 4 -26.24 -44.29 -47.19
CA TYR A 4 -27.70 -44.46 -47.37
C TYR A 4 -28.55 -44.39 -46.08
N ARG A 5 -29.63 -43.59 -45.95
CA ARG A 5 -30.25 -42.49 -46.73
C ARG A 5 -31.46 -41.97 -45.89
N LEU A 6 -31.60 -40.65 -45.71
CA LEU A 6 -32.68 -39.73 -46.17
C LEU A 6 -34.09 -39.87 -45.55
N GLN A 7 -34.57 -38.82 -44.85
CA GLN A 7 -35.49 -37.73 -45.30
C GLN A 7 -36.95 -38.03 -44.90
N SER A 8 -37.76 -37.12 -44.35
CA SER A 8 -38.26 -35.85 -44.92
C SER A 8 -39.30 -35.31 -43.90
N LEU A 9 -39.22 -34.07 -43.40
CA LEU A 9 -39.69 -32.78 -43.95
C LEU A 9 -41.16 -32.41 -43.64
N LEU A 10 -41.31 -31.15 -43.23
CA LEU A 10 -42.45 -30.22 -43.39
C LEU A 10 -43.61 -30.33 -42.38
N ARG A 11 -44.35 -29.28 -42.01
CA ARG A 11 -44.24 -27.80 -41.90
C ARG A 11 -45.67 -27.35 -41.52
N ARG A 12 -45.80 -26.22 -40.80
CA ARG A 12 -47.02 -25.38 -40.64
C ARG A 12 -48.07 -25.98 -39.69
N SER A 13 -48.85 -25.24 -38.90
CA SER A 13 -49.19 -23.81 -38.82
C SER A 13 -49.97 -23.57 -37.51
N SER A 14 -49.82 -22.38 -36.93
CA SER A 14 -50.72 -21.80 -35.91
C SER A 14 -52.11 -21.47 -36.49
N PRO A 15 -53.14 -21.23 -35.66
CA PRO A 15 -53.53 -19.83 -35.41
C PRO A 15 -54.08 -19.51 -33.99
N LEU A 16 -54.21 -18.20 -33.77
CA LEU A 16 -54.65 -17.43 -32.60
C LEU A 16 -55.97 -17.87 -31.93
N SER A 17 -56.03 -17.72 -30.59
CA SER A 17 -57.18 -17.10 -29.91
C SER A 17 -56.77 -16.44 -28.57
N LYS A 18 -57.15 -15.18 -28.40
CA LYS A 18 -57.43 -14.48 -27.11
C LYS A 18 -58.95 -14.16 -27.14
N PRO A 19 -59.65 -13.68 -26.09
CA PRO A 19 -59.18 -13.16 -24.79
C PRO A 19 -60.03 -13.60 -23.57
N THR A 20 -59.57 -13.37 -22.34
CA THR A 20 -60.38 -12.69 -21.30
C THR A 20 -59.50 -12.25 -20.13
N GLN A 21 -59.58 -10.97 -19.81
CA GLN A 21 -59.04 -10.38 -18.59
C GLN A 21 -59.94 -10.79 -17.42
N ASN A 22 -59.36 -11.16 -16.28
CA ASN A 22 -59.89 -10.78 -14.97
C ASN A 22 -58.79 -10.82 -13.91
N THR A 23 -58.49 -9.60 -13.47
CA THR A 23 -57.72 -9.11 -12.34
C THR A 23 -57.94 -9.89 -11.05
N THR A 24 -56.86 -10.39 -10.44
CA THR A 24 -56.70 -10.41 -8.97
C THR A 24 -55.23 -10.16 -8.61
N LEU A 25 -55.01 -9.08 -7.88
CA LEU A 25 -53.74 -8.60 -7.35
C LEU A 25 -53.11 -9.65 -6.42
N ALA A 26 -51.93 -10.16 -6.78
CA ALA A 26 -51.00 -10.78 -5.86
C ALA A 26 -49.65 -10.07 -5.98
N SER A 27 -49.28 -9.37 -4.91
CA SER A 27 -47.98 -8.74 -4.71
C SER A 27 -46.89 -9.82 -4.75
N ILE A 28 -46.06 -9.80 -5.80
CA ILE A 28 -44.83 -10.57 -5.87
C ILE A 28 -43.69 -9.56 -6.00
N THR A 29 -42.98 -9.36 -4.90
CA THR A 29 -41.66 -8.72 -4.86
C THR A 29 -40.69 -9.55 -5.70
N ALA A 30 -40.55 -9.22 -6.98
CA ALA A 30 -39.51 -9.76 -7.83
C ALA A 30 -38.19 -9.04 -7.51
N THR A 31 -37.34 -9.67 -6.72
CA THR A 31 -35.92 -9.35 -6.67
C THR A 31 -35.32 -9.63 -8.05
N PHE A 32 -35.15 -8.58 -8.87
CA PHE A 32 -34.33 -8.66 -10.06
C PHE A 32 -32.86 -8.82 -9.63
N THR A 33 -32.40 -10.07 -9.55
CA THR A 33 -30.97 -10.36 -9.61
C THR A 33 -30.51 -10.05 -11.04
N HIS A 34 -30.08 -8.81 -11.29
CA HIS A 34 -29.36 -8.50 -12.52
C HIS A 34 -28.04 -9.28 -12.50
N SER A 35 -27.98 -10.32 -13.33
CA SER A 35 -26.74 -10.99 -13.70
C SER A 35 -25.86 -10.00 -14.44
N PHE A 36 -24.89 -9.39 -13.75
CA PHE A 36 -23.84 -8.58 -14.38
C PHE A 36 -22.79 -9.49 -15.03
N ALA A 37 -23.17 -10.17 -16.10
CA ALA A 37 -22.23 -10.77 -17.03
C ALA A 37 -22.37 -10.02 -18.34
N TYR A 38 -21.56 -8.97 -18.53
CA TYR A 38 -21.47 -8.31 -19.84
C TYR A 38 -20.89 -9.32 -20.83
N SER A 39 -21.61 -9.59 -21.93
CA SER A 39 -21.20 -10.62 -22.89
C SER A 39 -20.00 -10.17 -23.74
N SER A 40 -19.64 -8.89 -23.70
CA SER A 40 -18.51 -8.30 -24.42
C SER A 40 -18.06 -6.98 -23.78
N ALA A 41 -16.78 -6.64 -23.95
CA ALA A 41 -16.22 -5.34 -23.55
C ALA A 41 -16.91 -4.15 -24.23
N GLU A 42 -17.48 -4.38 -25.42
CA GLU A 42 -18.20 -3.37 -26.19
C GLU A 42 -19.57 -3.05 -25.57
N GLU A 43 -20.23 -4.05 -25.00
CA GLU A 43 -21.52 -3.91 -24.31
C GLU A 43 -21.36 -3.10 -23.01
N ALA A 44 -20.28 -3.37 -22.27
CA ALA A 44 -19.90 -2.59 -21.08
C ALA A 44 -19.49 -1.14 -21.43
N ALA A 45 -18.99 -0.88 -22.64
CA ALA A 45 -18.64 0.46 -23.11
C ALA A 45 -19.90 1.26 -23.50
N ILE A 46 -20.89 0.62 -24.12
CA ILE A 46 -22.19 1.22 -24.46
C ILE A 46 -22.97 1.57 -23.18
N GLU A 47 -22.97 0.69 -22.17
CA GLU A 47 -23.60 0.94 -20.86
C GLU A 47 -22.99 2.16 -20.14
N ARG A 48 -21.64 2.29 -20.15
CA ARG A 48 -20.95 3.46 -19.58
C ARG A 48 -21.31 4.75 -20.29
N ARG A 49 -21.58 4.68 -21.60
CA ARG A 49 -21.97 5.83 -22.43
C ARG A 49 -23.44 6.23 -22.21
N ASN A 50 -24.30 5.28 -21.85
CA ASN A 50 -25.73 5.50 -21.60
C ASN A 50 -26.05 5.90 -20.16
N ARG A 51 -25.06 5.85 -19.26
CA ARG A 51 -25.18 6.36 -17.89
C ARG A 51 -25.20 7.88 -17.97
N ILE A 52 -26.40 8.46 -17.95
CA ILE A 52 -26.65 9.91 -17.94
C ILE A 52 -25.82 10.50 -16.80
N GLU A 53 -24.70 11.15 -17.11
CA GLU A 53 -23.94 11.90 -16.13
C GLU A 53 -24.89 12.97 -15.57
N PRO A 54 -25.07 13.06 -14.24
CA PRO A 54 -25.85 14.14 -13.68
C PRO A 54 -25.21 15.47 -14.15
N PRO A 55 -26.03 16.47 -14.54
CA PRO A 55 -25.51 17.72 -15.08
C PRO A 55 -24.44 18.29 -14.12
N LEU A 56 -23.35 18.84 -14.64
CA LEU A 56 -22.19 19.28 -13.84
C LEU A 56 -22.53 20.20 -12.64
N HIS A 57 -23.70 20.86 -12.69
CA HIS A 57 -24.22 21.65 -11.57
C HIS A 57 -24.77 20.82 -10.39
N ALA A 58 -25.19 19.57 -10.60
CA ALA A 58 -25.69 18.67 -9.55
C ALA A 58 -24.59 18.15 -8.61
N LEU A 59 -23.33 18.22 -9.02
CA LEU A 59 -22.15 17.88 -8.19
C LEU A 59 -21.55 19.11 -7.50
N ARG A 60 -22.03 20.32 -7.83
CA ARG A 60 -21.53 21.55 -7.24
C ARG A 60 -22.28 21.79 -5.94
N ARG A 61 -21.68 21.38 -4.82
CA ARG A 61 -22.14 21.75 -3.49
C ARG A 61 -22.28 23.28 -3.44
N ASP A 62 -23.45 23.76 -3.05
CA ASP A 62 -23.68 25.19 -2.82
C ASP A 62 -22.62 25.71 -1.84
N PRO A 63 -21.79 26.70 -2.21
CA PRO A 63 -20.77 27.27 -1.34
C PRO A 63 -21.32 27.85 -0.04
N SER A 64 -22.62 28.19 -0.02
CA SER A 64 -23.32 28.74 1.15
C SER A 64 -23.99 27.67 2.02
N ALA A 65 -24.06 26.42 1.56
CA ALA A 65 -24.63 25.33 2.35
C ALA A 65 -23.69 24.96 3.51
N PRO A 66 -24.17 24.93 4.77
CA PRO A 66 -23.37 24.50 5.89
C PRO A 66 -22.77 23.11 5.65
N SER A 67 -21.53 22.91 6.11
CA SER A 67 -20.91 21.59 6.11
C SER A 67 -21.80 20.64 6.92
N PRO A 68 -22.01 19.37 6.49
CA PRO A 68 -22.84 18.47 7.27
C PRO A 68 -22.16 18.32 8.62
N CYS A 69 -22.90 18.36 9.72
CA CYS A 69 -22.31 18.07 11.03
C CYS A 69 -21.64 16.70 10.94
N PRO A 70 -20.32 16.60 11.19
CA PRO A 70 -19.64 15.32 11.18
C PRO A 70 -20.31 14.42 12.21
N ASP A 71 -20.69 13.20 11.82
CA ASP A 71 -21.22 12.21 12.74
C ASP A 71 -20.19 12.00 13.88
N PRO A 72 -20.56 12.21 15.15
CA PRO A 72 -19.64 12.08 16.28
C PRO A 72 -19.04 10.68 16.44
N ASN A 73 -19.66 9.66 15.84
CA ASN A 73 -19.16 8.28 15.84
C ASN A 73 -18.44 7.89 14.54
N ALA A 74 -18.28 8.81 13.58
CA ALA A 74 -17.55 8.51 12.36
C ALA A 74 -16.10 8.14 12.68
N PRO A 75 -15.53 7.11 12.01
CA PRO A 75 -14.14 6.76 12.20
C PRO A 75 -13.25 7.97 11.89
N HIS A 76 -12.38 8.31 12.84
CA HIS A 76 -11.40 9.38 12.65
C HIS A 76 -10.42 8.97 11.53
N LEU A 77 -10.60 9.58 10.36
CA LEU A 77 -9.74 9.34 9.20
C LEU A 77 -8.53 10.29 9.19
N PRO A 78 -7.40 9.90 8.61
CA PRO A 78 -6.25 10.79 8.43
C PRO A 78 -6.60 11.98 7.53
N ASP A 79 -5.96 13.12 7.80
CA ASP A 79 -6.07 14.33 6.99
C ASP A 79 -5.82 14.01 5.50
N SER A 80 -6.76 14.41 4.63
CA SER A 80 -6.56 14.39 3.18
C SER A 80 -5.71 15.59 2.73
N THR A 81 -5.18 15.55 1.51
CA THR A 81 -4.35 16.64 0.94
C THR A 81 -5.05 18.00 0.96
N SER A 82 -6.39 18.03 0.86
CA SER A 82 -7.20 19.25 0.98
C SER A 82 -7.07 19.95 2.34
N ALA A 83 -6.66 19.24 3.39
CA ALA A 83 -6.46 19.78 4.73
C ALA A 83 -5.20 20.67 4.83
N LEU A 84 -4.29 20.59 3.84
CA LEU A 84 -3.06 21.38 3.79
C LEU A 84 -3.28 22.71 3.07
N THR A 85 -4.08 23.59 3.67
CA THR A 85 -4.43 24.90 3.11
C THR A 85 -4.32 26.01 4.17
N GLY A 86 -4.29 27.28 3.72
CA GLY A 86 -4.28 28.45 4.60
C GLY A 86 -3.14 28.44 5.63
N PRO A 87 -3.42 28.76 6.92
CA PRO A 87 -2.40 28.78 7.97
C PRO A 87 -1.66 27.44 8.17
N ARG A 88 -2.33 26.29 7.91
CA ARG A 88 -1.70 24.96 8.01
C ARG A 88 -0.66 24.75 6.90
N LEU A 89 -0.92 25.28 5.70
CA LEU A 89 0.05 25.28 4.59
C LEU A 89 1.23 26.20 4.90
N SER A 90 0.99 27.39 5.44
CA SER A 90 2.07 28.30 5.87
C SER A 90 2.98 27.65 6.92
N LEU A 91 2.41 26.96 7.90
CA LEU A 91 3.15 26.17 8.88
C LEU A 91 4.00 25.07 8.21
N HIS A 92 3.41 24.32 7.27
CA HIS A 92 4.12 23.27 6.55
C HIS A 92 5.30 23.81 5.74
N ASN A 93 5.10 24.91 5.02
CA ASN A 93 6.17 25.55 4.23
C ASN A 93 7.30 26.06 5.14
N ARG A 94 6.96 26.64 6.30
CA ARG A 94 7.95 27.04 7.30
C ARG A 94 8.76 25.84 7.79
N VAL A 95 8.10 24.74 8.10
CA VAL A 95 8.76 23.48 8.50
C VAL A 95 9.69 22.98 7.38
N GLN A 96 9.25 22.96 6.13
CA GLN A 96 10.08 22.57 4.99
C GLN A 96 11.31 23.47 4.83
N SER A 97 11.15 24.78 5.03
CA SER A 97 12.28 25.73 5.00
C SER A 97 13.30 25.42 6.10
N LEU A 98 12.86 25.12 7.31
CA LEU A 98 13.74 24.75 8.43
C LEU A 98 14.43 23.40 8.20
N ILE A 99 13.74 22.43 7.59
CA ILE A 99 14.32 21.14 7.19
C ILE A 99 15.46 21.36 6.19
N ARG A 100 15.25 22.24 5.20
CA ARG A 100 16.26 22.57 4.18
C ARG A 100 17.45 23.35 4.72
N ALA A 101 17.23 24.18 5.75
CA ALA A 101 18.30 24.93 6.39
C ALA A 101 19.32 24.05 7.13
N GLY A 102 18.94 22.80 7.49
CA GLY A 102 19.87 21.85 8.11
C GLY A 102 20.09 22.06 9.61
N ASP A 103 19.28 22.88 10.30
CA ASP A 103 19.33 23.15 11.75
C ASP A 103 18.96 21.93 12.63
N MET A 104 19.05 20.73 12.05
CA MET A 104 18.62 19.45 12.59
C MET A 104 19.58 18.86 13.62
N LEU A 105 20.78 19.40 13.85
CA LEU A 105 21.82 18.73 14.65
C LEU A 105 21.80 19.06 16.15
N ILE A 106 20.95 20.02 16.58
CA ILE A 106 20.92 20.48 17.97
C ILE A 106 19.68 19.94 18.69
N SER A 107 19.84 19.51 19.95
CA SER A 107 18.80 18.95 20.84
C SER A 107 17.51 19.79 20.98
N GLY A 108 17.46 21.00 20.42
CA GLY A 108 16.30 21.90 20.34
C GLY A 108 15.82 22.15 18.91
N ASN A 109 15.76 21.12 18.05
CA ASN A 109 15.36 21.23 16.63
C ASN A 109 14.14 22.19 16.45
N PRO A 110 14.31 23.32 15.75
CA PRO A 110 13.27 24.32 15.56
C PRO A 110 11.99 23.75 14.95
N CYS A 111 12.08 22.74 14.08
CA CYS A 111 10.92 22.06 13.51
C CYS A 111 10.11 21.33 14.57
N LYS A 112 10.79 20.59 15.46
CA LYS A 112 10.17 19.86 16.57
C LYS A 112 9.46 20.84 17.51
N ILE A 113 10.14 21.91 17.92
CA ILE A 113 9.57 22.92 18.83
C ILE A 113 8.36 23.60 18.16
N CYS A 114 8.52 24.05 16.91
CA CYS A 114 7.46 24.70 16.16
C CYS A 114 6.22 23.80 16.04
N ALA A 115 6.39 22.52 15.71
CA ALA A 115 5.26 21.62 15.57
C ALA A 115 4.60 21.24 16.91
N ARG A 116 5.39 21.05 17.99
CA ARG A 116 4.83 20.82 19.33
C ARG A 116 4.03 22.02 19.81
N HIS A 117 4.54 23.23 19.60
CA HIS A 117 3.80 24.45 19.91
C HIS A 117 2.55 24.60 19.03
N ALA A 118 2.64 24.26 17.75
CA ALA A 118 1.54 24.34 16.81
C ALA A 118 0.37 23.41 17.15
N VAL A 119 0.61 22.29 17.84
CA VAL A 119 -0.46 21.41 18.33
C VAL A 119 -1.39 22.13 19.31
N PHE A 120 -0.85 23.04 20.13
CA PHE A 120 -1.61 23.80 21.12
C PHE A 120 -2.05 25.19 20.63
N SER A 121 -1.64 25.59 19.42
CA SER A 121 -2.05 26.85 18.81
C SER A 121 -3.30 26.66 17.94
N ASN A 122 -3.86 27.76 17.44
CA ASN A 122 -4.96 27.71 16.45
C ASN A 122 -4.58 27.02 15.13
N THR A 123 -3.30 26.73 14.89
CA THR A 123 -2.81 26.14 13.64
C THR A 123 -2.34 24.70 13.87
N ARG A 124 -3.28 23.79 14.12
CA ARG A 124 -2.98 22.38 14.37
C ARG A 124 -2.24 21.75 13.17
N PRO A 125 -1.10 21.07 13.36
CA PRO A 125 -0.36 20.49 12.25
C PRO A 125 -1.17 19.39 11.55
N THR A 126 -0.92 19.18 10.26
CA THR A 126 -1.47 18.05 9.50
C THR A 126 -0.59 16.82 9.68
N VAL A 127 -1.15 15.64 9.34
CA VAL A 127 -0.36 14.40 9.22
C VAL A 127 0.85 14.58 8.29
N PHE A 128 0.71 15.37 7.21
CA PHE A 128 1.81 15.67 6.27
C PHE A 128 2.96 16.44 6.92
N THR A 129 2.64 17.46 7.74
CA THR A 129 3.65 18.22 8.48
C THR A 129 4.34 17.33 9.52
N CYS A 130 3.58 16.52 10.24
CA CYS A 130 4.13 15.57 11.22
C CYS A 130 5.09 14.58 10.55
N ASN A 131 4.67 13.99 9.43
CA ASN A 131 5.48 13.04 8.67
C ASN A 131 6.77 13.66 8.11
N ALA A 132 6.72 14.91 7.63
CA ALA A 132 7.91 15.60 7.15
C ALA A 132 8.97 15.81 8.25
N ILE A 133 8.53 16.18 9.45
CA ILE A 133 9.41 16.37 10.61
C ILE A 133 9.99 15.03 11.06
N MET A 134 9.17 14.00 11.21
CA MET A 134 9.65 12.68 11.60
C MET A 134 10.60 12.09 10.56
N ALA A 135 10.30 12.21 9.27
CA ALA A 135 11.16 11.69 8.19
C ALA A 135 12.52 12.41 8.13
N SER A 136 12.55 13.71 8.38
CA SER A 136 13.81 14.46 8.43
C SER A 136 14.64 14.12 9.67
N MET A 137 14.01 13.92 10.83
CA MET A 137 14.70 13.46 12.05
C MET A 137 15.19 12.01 11.93
N TYR A 138 14.43 11.15 11.24
CA TYR A 138 14.85 9.79 10.92
C TYR A 138 16.13 9.79 10.06
N ARG A 139 16.20 10.66 9.04
CA ARG A 139 17.43 10.84 8.24
C ARG A 139 18.62 11.35 9.05
N ALA A 140 18.36 12.09 10.13
CA ALA A 140 19.37 12.51 11.09
C ALA A 140 19.72 11.42 12.12
N THR A 141 19.20 10.20 11.99
CA THR A 141 19.40 9.04 12.88
C THR A 141 18.89 9.23 14.32
N TRP A 142 17.99 10.18 14.53
CA TRP A 142 17.42 10.52 15.84
C TRP A 142 16.20 9.66 16.18
N TYR A 143 16.43 8.35 16.26
CA TYR A 143 15.35 7.36 16.34
C TYR A 143 14.51 7.51 17.61
N LYS A 144 15.12 7.83 18.75
CA LYS A 144 14.41 8.01 20.03
C LYS A 144 13.45 9.19 19.95
N GLU A 145 13.89 10.28 19.34
CA GLU A 145 13.12 11.50 19.21
C GLU A 145 11.97 11.33 18.22
N VAL A 146 12.17 10.61 17.11
CA VAL A 146 11.11 10.27 16.15
C VAL A 146 9.98 9.49 16.86
N ILE A 147 10.33 8.50 17.68
CA ILE A 147 9.34 7.69 18.41
C ILE A 147 8.58 8.52 19.44
N SER A 148 9.29 9.35 20.22
CA SER A 148 8.67 10.28 21.16
C SER A 148 7.71 11.24 20.44
N LEU A 149 8.09 11.71 19.25
CA LEU A 149 7.27 12.62 18.46
C LEU A 149 6.05 11.91 17.86
N PHE A 150 6.20 10.67 17.41
CA PHE A 150 5.09 9.83 16.95
C PHE A 150 4.04 9.67 18.06
N GLN A 151 4.47 9.28 19.26
CA GLN A 151 3.57 9.14 20.42
C GLN A 151 2.87 10.47 20.75
N PHE A 152 3.59 11.59 20.72
CA PHE A 152 3.01 12.90 20.97
C PHE A 152 1.96 13.29 19.91
N PHE A 153 2.26 13.12 18.61
CA PHE A 153 1.32 13.49 17.56
C PHE A 153 0.11 12.57 17.48
N PHE A 154 0.32 11.27 17.48
CA PHE A 154 -0.74 10.32 17.13
C PHE A 154 -1.46 9.74 18.34
N ASN A 155 -0.81 9.66 19.51
CA ASN A 155 -1.43 9.08 20.70
C ASN A 155 -1.93 10.16 21.68
N GLN A 156 -1.28 11.32 21.75
CA GLN A 156 -1.60 12.36 22.75
C GLN A 156 -2.37 13.55 22.17
N SER A 157 -2.23 13.85 20.88
CA SER A 157 -2.81 15.06 20.28
C SER A 157 -3.88 14.78 19.24
N ASN A 158 -4.51 13.60 19.26
CA ASN A 158 -5.64 13.18 18.43
C ASN A 158 -5.45 13.37 16.91
N ILE A 159 -4.21 13.38 16.43
CA ILE A 159 -3.92 13.38 14.99
C ILE A 159 -3.96 11.91 14.54
N VAL A 160 -4.63 11.61 13.44
CA VAL A 160 -4.73 10.23 12.96
C VAL A 160 -3.53 9.91 12.07
N PRO A 161 -2.75 8.84 12.38
CA PRO A 161 -1.63 8.44 11.54
C PRO A 161 -2.12 7.85 10.22
N ASN A 162 -1.34 8.07 9.15
CA ASN A 162 -1.56 7.40 7.87
C ASN A 162 -0.45 6.38 7.59
N ILE A 163 -0.57 5.72 6.44
CA ILE A 163 0.39 4.70 5.99
C ILE A 163 1.84 5.21 5.96
N VAL A 164 2.05 6.49 5.64
CA VAL A 164 3.38 7.12 5.62
C VAL A 164 3.89 7.32 7.04
N SER A 165 3.03 7.72 7.98
CA SER A 165 3.37 7.83 9.40
C SER A 165 3.86 6.50 9.96
N TYR A 166 3.13 5.42 9.70
CA TYR A 166 3.49 4.08 10.14
C TYR A 166 4.77 3.58 9.48
N ASN A 167 4.98 3.83 8.18
CA ASN A 167 6.23 3.46 7.52
C ASN A 167 7.44 4.16 8.14
N VAL A 168 7.33 5.45 8.47
CA VAL A 168 8.41 6.16 9.19
C VAL A 168 8.68 5.52 10.55
N LEU A 169 7.63 5.15 11.29
CA LEU A 169 7.77 4.49 12.59
C LEU A 169 8.43 3.11 12.47
N ILE A 170 7.98 2.29 11.52
CA ILE A 170 8.54 0.95 11.24
C ILE A 170 10.02 1.06 10.91
N ASN A 171 10.40 1.93 9.97
CA ASN A 171 11.81 2.13 9.59
C ASN A 171 12.66 2.56 10.78
N THR A 172 12.14 3.48 11.58
CA THR A 172 12.82 3.98 12.78
C THR A 172 13.07 2.88 13.79
N HIS A 173 12.12 1.97 13.99
CA HIS A 173 12.29 0.86 14.92
C HIS A 173 13.17 -0.26 14.34
N CYS A 174 13.08 -0.55 13.03
CA CYS A 174 13.97 -1.49 12.34
C CYS A 174 15.43 -1.05 12.47
N ASP A 175 15.76 0.19 12.08
CA ASP A 175 17.14 0.71 12.15
C ASP A 175 17.63 0.92 13.58
N ALA A 176 16.71 0.99 14.56
CA ALA A 176 17.05 0.99 15.98
C ALA A 176 17.18 -0.43 16.58
N GLY A 177 17.10 -1.49 15.76
CA GLY A 177 17.21 -2.89 16.18
C GLY A 177 16.05 -3.42 17.01
N ARG A 178 14.93 -2.69 17.09
CA ARG A 178 13.76 -3.04 17.93
C ARG A 178 12.68 -3.75 17.13
N VAL A 179 13.05 -4.88 16.54
CA VAL A 179 12.19 -5.65 15.63
C VAL A 179 10.93 -6.24 16.28
N ASP A 180 10.94 -6.56 17.57
CA ASP A 180 9.73 -7.03 18.26
C ASP A 180 8.63 -5.96 18.25
N VAL A 181 8.99 -4.72 18.58
CA VAL A 181 8.07 -3.59 18.55
C VAL A 181 7.56 -3.33 17.13
N VAL A 182 8.39 -3.58 16.12
CA VAL A 182 7.98 -3.45 14.72
C VAL A 182 6.88 -4.45 14.37
N LEU A 183 6.99 -5.70 14.84
CA LEU A 183 5.97 -6.73 14.63
C LEU A 183 4.66 -6.37 15.36
N ASP A 184 4.74 -5.79 16.56
CA ASP A 184 3.57 -5.28 17.28
C ASP A 184 2.88 -4.14 16.51
N VAL A 185 3.66 -3.21 15.94
CA VAL A 185 3.14 -2.12 15.09
C VAL A 185 2.50 -2.69 13.82
N TYR A 186 3.10 -3.71 13.21
CA TYR A 186 2.53 -4.39 12.04
C TYR A 186 1.19 -5.06 12.37
N ALA A 187 1.12 -5.79 13.48
CA ALA A 187 -0.12 -6.39 13.98
C ALA A 187 -1.20 -5.33 14.28
N HIS A 188 -0.79 -4.20 14.87
CA HIS A 188 -1.69 -3.07 15.11
C HIS A 188 -2.27 -2.49 13.82
N ILE A 189 -1.47 -2.35 12.76
CA ILE A 189 -1.93 -1.89 11.44
C ILE A 189 -2.95 -2.89 10.88
N LEU A 190 -2.65 -4.19 10.92
CA LEU A 190 -3.57 -5.22 10.41
C LEU A 190 -4.92 -5.22 11.13
N ALA A 191 -4.94 -4.95 12.43
CA ALA A 191 -6.15 -4.98 13.24
C ALA A 191 -6.98 -3.68 13.18
N ASN A 192 -6.32 -2.52 13.09
CA ASN A 192 -6.98 -1.22 13.35
C ASN A 192 -6.92 -0.24 12.18
N ALA A 193 -6.03 -0.44 11.20
CA ALA A 193 -5.92 0.51 10.10
C ALA A 193 -6.98 0.22 9.03
N PRO A 194 -7.57 1.27 8.41
CA PRO A 194 -8.51 1.10 7.30
C PRO A 194 -7.81 0.71 5.98
N PHE A 195 -6.51 0.43 6.01
CA PHE A 195 -5.68 0.10 4.85
C PHE A 195 -4.81 -1.13 5.16
N GLY A 196 -4.62 -1.99 4.14
CA GLY A 196 -3.67 -3.09 4.23
C GLY A 196 -2.22 -2.62 4.16
N PRO A 197 -1.25 -3.39 4.70
CA PRO A 197 0.16 -3.08 4.58
C PRO A 197 0.58 -3.02 3.11
N PRO A 198 1.18 -1.92 2.63
CA PRO A 198 1.67 -1.80 1.26
C PRO A 198 2.94 -2.62 1.07
N SER A 199 3.33 -2.86 -0.19
CA SER A 199 4.60 -3.52 -0.56
C SER A 199 5.81 -2.91 0.16
N ALA A 200 5.82 -1.57 0.29
CA ALA A 200 6.87 -0.85 1.00
C ALA A 200 7.01 -1.32 2.46
N THR A 201 5.94 -1.65 3.17
CA THR A 201 6.02 -2.13 4.55
C THR A 201 6.74 -3.48 4.63
N TYR A 202 6.44 -4.42 3.72
CA TYR A 202 7.15 -5.70 3.66
C TYR A 202 8.65 -5.52 3.39
N ARG A 203 9.06 -4.57 2.53
CA ARG A 203 10.48 -4.24 2.30
C ARG A 203 11.20 -3.87 3.59
N HIS A 204 10.63 -2.97 4.38
CA HIS A 204 11.28 -2.49 5.59
C HIS A 204 11.26 -3.52 6.72
N LEU A 205 10.16 -4.30 6.84
CA LEU A 205 10.05 -5.39 7.80
C LEU A 205 11.07 -6.49 7.52
N THR A 206 11.16 -6.94 6.27
CA THR A 206 12.12 -8.00 5.89
C THR A 206 13.55 -7.54 6.05
N LYS A 207 13.88 -6.29 5.67
CA LYS A 207 15.20 -5.70 5.93
C LYS A 207 15.55 -5.74 7.42
N GLY A 208 14.70 -5.16 8.27
CA GLY A 208 14.97 -5.08 9.71
C GLY A 208 15.05 -6.45 10.39
N LEU A 209 14.23 -7.41 9.98
CA LEU A 209 14.30 -8.78 10.51
C LEU A 209 15.57 -9.51 10.09
N VAL A 210 16.03 -9.33 8.86
CA VAL A 210 17.31 -9.89 8.39
C VAL A 210 18.48 -9.28 9.16
N GLU A 211 18.53 -7.96 9.31
CA GLU A 211 19.56 -7.25 10.09
C GLU A 211 19.57 -7.63 11.58
N ALA A 212 18.47 -8.16 12.10
CA ALA A 212 18.33 -8.66 13.47
C ALA A 212 18.53 -10.18 13.59
N ASP A 213 19.10 -10.86 12.58
CA ASP A 213 19.32 -12.32 12.53
C ASP A 213 18.03 -13.17 12.67
N ARG A 214 16.86 -12.59 12.37
CA ARG A 214 15.55 -13.27 12.43
C ARG A 214 15.03 -13.67 11.06
N ILE A 215 15.87 -14.33 10.27
CA ILE A 215 15.55 -14.67 8.88
C ILE A 215 14.33 -15.60 8.75
N SER A 216 14.06 -16.44 9.74
CA SER A 216 12.87 -17.31 9.78
C SER A 216 11.58 -16.50 9.78
N ASP A 217 11.55 -15.41 10.55
CA ASP A 217 10.41 -14.52 10.64
C ASP A 217 10.28 -13.71 9.35
N ALA A 218 11.41 -13.27 8.78
CA ALA A 218 11.43 -12.61 7.47
C ALA A 218 10.84 -13.50 6.37
N MET A 219 11.14 -14.81 6.37
CA MET A 219 10.56 -15.77 5.44
C MET A 219 9.06 -16.01 5.66
N ASN A 220 8.58 -15.99 6.90
CA ASN A 220 7.14 -16.08 7.18
C ASN A 220 6.41 -14.85 6.62
N LEU A 221 6.98 -13.66 6.83
CA LEU A 221 6.47 -12.39 6.31
C LEU A 221 6.48 -12.35 4.78
N PHE A 222 7.51 -12.92 4.16
CA PHE A 222 7.60 -13.09 2.72
C PHE A 222 6.51 -14.02 2.16
N ARG A 223 6.25 -15.18 2.80
CA ARG A 223 5.14 -16.06 2.39
C ARG A 223 3.78 -15.37 2.52
N GLU A 224 3.58 -14.62 3.61
CA GLU A 224 2.37 -13.82 3.79
C GLU A 224 2.20 -12.78 2.67
N MET A 225 3.28 -12.10 2.29
CA MET A 225 3.32 -11.16 1.18
C MET A 225 2.90 -11.83 -0.14
N LEU A 226 3.46 -13.00 -0.46
CA LEU A 226 3.11 -13.76 -1.66
C LEU A 226 1.63 -14.18 -1.65
N ASN A 227 1.12 -14.68 -0.52
CA ASN A 227 -0.28 -15.10 -0.38
C ASN A 227 -1.27 -13.94 -0.55
N LYS A 228 -0.86 -12.70 -0.19
CA LYS A 228 -1.65 -11.49 -0.41
C LYS A 228 -1.54 -10.92 -1.83
N GLY A 229 -0.82 -11.60 -2.73
CA GLY A 229 -0.67 -11.22 -4.13
C GLY A 229 0.40 -10.15 -4.38
N HIS A 230 1.25 -9.84 -3.39
CA HIS A 230 2.37 -8.89 -3.54
C HIS A 230 3.63 -9.57 -4.13
N GLY A 231 3.46 -10.35 -5.20
CA GLY A 231 4.41 -11.38 -5.66
C GLY A 231 5.72 -10.94 -6.32
N THR A 232 5.98 -9.64 -6.53
CA THR A 232 7.02 -9.16 -7.47
C THR A 232 7.98 -8.13 -6.88
N ASP A 233 8.13 -8.07 -5.56
CA ASP A 233 8.98 -7.07 -4.95
C ASP A 233 10.46 -7.50 -4.89
N SER A 234 11.25 -7.13 -5.91
CA SER A 234 12.67 -7.48 -6.04
C SER A 234 13.51 -7.09 -4.81
N LEU A 235 13.13 -6.01 -4.11
CA LEU A 235 13.83 -5.56 -2.90
C LEU A 235 13.62 -6.51 -1.71
N VAL A 236 12.46 -7.15 -1.61
CA VAL A 236 12.18 -8.12 -0.54
C VAL A 236 13.01 -9.39 -0.75
N TYR A 237 13.05 -9.89 -1.99
CA TYR A 237 13.94 -11.00 -2.34
C TYR A 237 15.40 -10.65 -2.05
N ASN A 238 15.83 -9.44 -2.43
CA ASN A 238 17.20 -9.00 -2.19
C ASN A 238 17.58 -9.03 -0.70
N ASN A 239 16.70 -8.55 0.19
CA ASN A 239 16.93 -8.59 1.63
C ASN A 239 17.11 -10.03 2.12
N LEU A 240 16.22 -10.95 1.71
CA LEU A 240 16.27 -12.35 2.13
C LEU A 240 17.51 -13.06 1.61
N ILE A 241 17.85 -12.85 0.34
CA ILE A 241 19.04 -13.41 -0.30
C ILE A 241 20.29 -12.90 0.42
N SER A 242 20.40 -11.60 0.69
CA SER A 242 21.49 -11.03 1.48
C SER A 242 21.61 -11.71 2.84
N GLY A 243 20.49 -11.90 3.54
CA GLY A 243 20.47 -12.59 4.83
C GLY A 243 20.94 -14.05 4.75
N PHE A 244 20.49 -14.81 3.76
CA PHE A 244 20.93 -16.20 3.59
C PHE A 244 22.41 -16.30 3.20
N LEU A 245 22.89 -15.36 2.38
CA LEU A 245 24.31 -15.25 2.05
C LEU A 245 25.16 -14.95 3.28
N GLU A 246 24.72 -14.04 4.15
CA GLU A 246 25.41 -13.72 5.41
C GLU A 246 25.47 -14.92 6.37
N LEU A 247 24.38 -15.71 6.44
CA LEU A 247 24.33 -16.99 7.16
C LEU A 247 25.15 -18.11 6.48
N GLY A 248 25.70 -17.88 5.28
CA GLY A 248 26.45 -18.87 4.52
C GLY A 248 25.59 -19.94 3.84
N ASN A 249 24.26 -19.79 3.84
CA ASN A 249 23.34 -20.72 3.21
C ASN A 249 23.14 -20.35 1.72
N LEU A 250 24.11 -20.74 0.91
CA LEU A 250 24.12 -20.47 -0.53
C LEU A 250 22.97 -21.17 -1.27
N GLU A 251 22.56 -22.36 -0.81
CA GLU A 251 21.48 -23.13 -1.45
C GLU A 251 20.17 -22.36 -1.42
N ARG A 252 19.76 -21.88 -0.23
CA ARG A 252 18.55 -21.06 -0.09
C ARG A 252 18.64 -19.72 -0.80
N ALA A 253 19.82 -19.09 -0.78
CA ALA A 253 20.03 -17.86 -1.53
C ALA A 253 19.77 -18.08 -3.03
N ASN A 254 20.33 -19.16 -3.60
CA ASN A 254 20.18 -19.47 -5.02
C ASN A 254 18.75 -19.87 -5.39
N GLU A 255 18.05 -20.63 -4.54
CA GLU A 255 16.62 -20.93 -4.72
C GLU A 255 15.79 -19.64 -4.87
N LEU A 256 15.99 -18.68 -3.97
CA LEU A 256 15.29 -17.40 -4.00
C LEU A 256 15.70 -16.54 -5.21
N PHE A 257 16.95 -16.63 -5.65
CA PHE A 257 17.45 -15.94 -6.83
C PHE A 257 16.83 -16.48 -8.11
N ASP A 258 16.75 -17.80 -8.27
CA ASP A 258 16.11 -18.42 -9.42
C ASP A 258 14.60 -18.15 -9.43
N GLU A 259 13.95 -18.24 -8.27
CA GLU A 259 12.53 -17.86 -8.10
C GLU A 259 12.29 -16.39 -8.47
N LEU A 260 13.21 -15.48 -8.10
CA LEU A 260 13.14 -14.09 -8.51
C LEU A 260 13.29 -13.96 -10.04
N ARG A 261 14.25 -14.65 -10.67
CA ARG A 261 14.46 -14.58 -12.13
C ARG A 261 13.26 -15.06 -12.93
N GLU A 262 12.57 -16.08 -12.44
CA GLU A 262 11.34 -16.58 -13.06
C GLU A 262 10.18 -15.58 -12.95
N ARG A 263 10.14 -14.78 -11.87
CA ARG A 263 9.02 -13.87 -11.57
C ARG A 263 9.28 -12.40 -11.90
N CYS A 264 10.55 -12.00 -12.03
CA CYS A 264 11.00 -10.62 -12.17
C CYS A 264 12.26 -10.53 -13.05
N LEU A 265 12.22 -9.67 -14.06
CA LEU A 265 13.35 -9.37 -14.95
C LEU A 265 14.27 -8.26 -14.37
N ASP A 266 14.52 -8.29 -13.07
CA ASP A 266 15.23 -7.20 -12.37
C ASP A 266 16.65 -7.63 -11.96
N GLY A 267 17.68 -6.90 -12.42
CA GLY A 267 19.09 -7.20 -12.19
C GLY A 267 19.60 -6.81 -10.79
N THR A 268 18.73 -6.30 -9.92
CA THR A 268 19.08 -5.75 -8.60
C THR A 268 19.82 -6.76 -7.71
N VAL A 269 19.49 -8.05 -7.77
CA VAL A 269 20.08 -9.06 -6.88
C VAL A 269 21.48 -9.51 -7.31
N ASN A 270 21.85 -9.30 -8.57
CA ASN A 270 23.19 -9.64 -9.07
C ASN A 270 24.28 -8.86 -8.29
N ALA A 271 24.00 -7.60 -7.95
CA ALA A 271 24.93 -6.78 -7.17
C ALA A 271 25.19 -7.36 -5.76
N THR A 272 24.17 -7.91 -5.11
CA THR A 272 24.26 -8.48 -3.76
C THR A 272 25.13 -9.73 -3.74
N TYR A 273 24.98 -10.63 -4.72
CA TYR A 273 25.88 -11.77 -4.89
C TYR A 273 27.32 -11.35 -5.17
N MET A 274 27.51 -10.35 -6.05
CA MET A 274 28.83 -9.83 -6.36
C MET A 274 29.53 -9.31 -5.10
N GLU A 275 28.84 -8.46 -4.33
CA GLU A 275 29.38 -7.91 -3.08
C GLU A 275 29.76 -9.03 -2.10
N TRP A 276 28.91 -10.05 -1.97
CA TRP A 276 29.18 -11.18 -1.08
C TRP A 276 30.40 -12.01 -1.51
N PHE A 277 30.52 -12.36 -2.80
CA PHE A 277 31.69 -13.10 -3.30
C PHE A 277 32.98 -12.30 -3.19
N PHE A 278 32.92 -10.98 -3.39
CA PHE A 278 34.04 -10.09 -3.14
C PHE A 278 34.44 -10.08 -1.65
N LYS A 279 33.49 -9.99 -0.72
CA LYS A 279 33.74 -10.06 0.72
C LYS A 279 34.39 -11.39 1.15
N LYS A 280 34.05 -12.51 0.48
CA LYS A 280 34.66 -13.83 0.71
C LYS A 280 36.00 -14.05 -0.01
N GLY A 281 36.50 -13.07 -0.76
CA GLY A 281 37.76 -13.17 -1.51
C GLY A 281 37.69 -14.02 -2.79
N MET A 282 36.49 -14.46 -3.19
CA MET A 282 36.26 -15.35 -4.34
C MET A 282 36.02 -14.55 -5.62
N ARG A 283 37.03 -13.78 -6.06
CA ARG A 283 36.91 -12.82 -7.18
C ARG A 283 36.51 -13.46 -8.52
N GLU A 284 36.99 -14.67 -8.81
CA GLU A 284 36.67 -15.37 -10.06
C GLU A 284 35.20 -15.78 -10.14
N ARG A 285 34.63 -16.27 -9.03
CA ARG A 285 33.20 -16.64 -8.96
C ARG A 285 32.28 -15.43 -8.99
N ALA A 286 32.72 -14.31 -8.41
CA ALA A 286 32.03 -13.03 -8.57
C ALA A 286 31.90 -12.71 -10.07
N MET A 287 33.03 -12.64 -10.79
CA MET A 287 33.01 -12.32 -12.21
C MET A 287 32.15 -13.32 -13.03
N LEU A 288 32.25 -14.63 -12.80
CA LEU A 288 31.43 -15.63 -13.50
C LEU A 288 29.91 -15.40 -13.37
N ASN A 289 29.41 -15.00 -12.19
CA ASN A 289 27.99 -14.71 -12.00
C ASN A 289 27.54 -13.44 -12.73
N THR A 290 28.42 -12.45 -12.92
CA THR A 290 28.11 -11.31 -13.83
C THR A 290 28.01 -11.72 -15.30
N TRP A 291 28.81 -12.69 -15.75
CA TRP A 291 28.78 -13.14 -17.15
C TRP A 291 27.54 -13.96 -17.50
N ILE A 292 27.01 -14.76 -16.56
CA ILE A 292 25.75 -15.52 -16.74
C ILE A 292 24.52 -14.58 -16.80
N SER A 293 24.66 -13.33 -16.35
CA SER A 293 23.56 -12.36 -16.26
C SER A 293 23.44 -11.44 -17.49
N ILE A 294 24.40 -11.46 -18.41
CA ILE A 294 24.49 -10.53 -19.56
C ILE A 294 24.04 -11.18 -20.89
N TRP A 295 23.70 -12.48 -20.90
CA TRP A 295 23.24 -13.20 -22.09
C TRP A 295 21.98 -14.02 -21.84
#